data_AF-A0A090QY24-F1
#
_entry.id   AF-A0A090QY24-F1
#
_cell.length_a   1.000
_cell.length_b   1.000
_cell.length_c   1.000
_cell.angle_alpha   90.00
_cell.angle_beta   90.00
_cell.angle_gamma   90.00
#
_symmetry.space_group_name_H-M   'P 1'
#
loop_
_entity.id
_entity.type
_entity.pdbx_description
1 polymer ?
#
loop_
_entity_poly.entity_id
_entity_poly.type
_entity_poly.pdbx_seq_one_letter_code
_entity_poly.pdbx_strand_id
1 'polypeptide(L)' 'MTAHPAFHDHIPAERLRTKRVVYDVNGNLLTSQGPGTSQEFALAIIIQLAGKAKAAEVAEPMVVWPNMHSVMKEEQK' A
#
# COMPACT_ATOMS: atom_id res chain seq x y z
N MET A 1 1.84 8.36 -7.79
CA MET A 1 0.65 7.53 -7.54
C MET A 1 0.69 6.28 -8.40
N THR A 2 -0.12 5.28 -8.08
CA THR A 2 -0.33 4.05 -8.87
C THR A 2 -1.81 3.92 -9.21
N ALA A 3 -2.15 3.04 -10.14
CA ALA A 3 -3.52 2.66 -10.50
C ALA A 3 -3.51 1.25 -11.09
N HIS A 4 -4.68 0.77 -11.51
CA HIS A 4 -4.77 -0.49 -12.24
C HIS A 4 -3.90 -0.44 -13.52
N PRO A 5 -3.11 -1.49 -13.84
CA PRO A 5 -2.13 -1.45 -14.94
C PRO A 5 -2.71 -1.00 -16.28
N ALA A 6 -3.94 -1.40 -16.59
CA ALA A 6 -4.65 -1.00 -17.81
C ALA A 6 -4.93 0.52 -17.92
N PHE A 7 -4.70 1.30 -16.85
CA PHE A 7 -4.91 2.75 -16.79
C PHE A 7 -3.62 3.52 -16.51
N HIS A 8 -2.44 2.87 -16.56
CA HIS A 8 -1.17 3.56 -16.30
C HIS A 8 -0.89 4.68 -17.31
N ASP A 9 -1.34 4.53 -18.54
CA ASP A 9 -1.20 5.55 -19.59
C ASP A 9 -2.00 6.84 -19.30
N HIS A 10 -2.91 6.82 -18.33
CA HIS A 10 -3.64 8.01 -17.88
C HIS A 10 -2.87 8.82 -16.81
N ILE A 11 -1.74 8.30 -16.32
CA ILE A 11 -0.91 8.95 -15.29
C ILE A 11 0.36 9.50 -15.96
N PRO A 12 0.73 10.78 -15.76
CA PRO A 12 1.98 11.31 -16.26
C PRO A 12 3.18 10.48 -15.83
N ALA A 13 4.11 10.20 -16.75
CA ALA A 13 5.23 9.27 -16.53
C ALA A 13 6.07 9.65 -15.29
N GLU A 14 6.24 10.94 -15.02
CA GLU A 14 6.98 11.43 -13.85
C GLU A 14 6.26 11.17 -12.51
N ARG A 15 4.93 11.00 -12.55
CA ARG A 15 4.07 10.73 -11.38
C ARG A 15 3.69 9.26 -11.23
N LEU A 16 3.82 8.47 -12.29
CA LEU A 16 3.51 7.04 -12.27
C LEU A 16 4.53 6.30 -11.39
N ARG A 17 4.02 5.41 -10.55
CA ARG A 17 4.81 4.48 -9.74
C ARG A 17 4.20 3.10 -9.94
N THR A 18 4.99 2.15 -10.41
CA THR A 18 4.52 0.79 -10.74
C THR A 18 4.45 -0.16 -9.53
N LYS A 19 4.64 0.39 -8.31
CA LYS A 19 4.48 -0.36 -7.05
C LYS A 19 3.00 -0.70 -6.81
N ARG A 20 2.78 -1.82 -6.09
CA ARG A 20 1.48 -2.36 -5.68
C ARG A 20 0.67 -1.38 -4.82
N VAL A 21 1.32 -0.76 -3.84
CA VAL A 21 0.78 0.31 -2.99
C VAL A 21 1.78 1.47 -2.96
N VAL A 22 1.28 2.71 -3.02
CA VAL A 22 2.09 3.92 -3.02
C VAL A 22 1.46 4.94 -2.07
N TYR A 23 2.24 5.37 -1.07
CA TYR A 23 1.91 6.50 -0.22
C TYR A 23 2.71 7.73 -0.64
N ASP A 24 2.03 8.81 -0.97
CA ASP A 24 2.62 10.12 -1.20
C ASP A 24 2.42 10.98 0.05
N VAL A 25 3.50 11.19 0.79
CA VAL A 25 3.51 11.95 2.06
C VAL A 25 3.14 13.43 1.82
N ASN A 26 3.54 14.01 0.69
CA ASN A 26 3.30 15.43 0.41
C ASN A 26 1.83 15.68 0.09
N GLY A 27 1.19 14.74 -0.60
CA GLY A 27 -0.22 14.82 -1.00
C GLY A 27 -1.19 14.14 -0.04
N ASN A 28 -0.70 13.51 1.05
CA ASN A 28 -1.48 12.61 1.91
C ASN A 28 -2.36 11.64 1.08
N LEU A 29 -1.76 11.03 0.06
CA LEU A 29 -2.47 10.24 -0.95
C LEU A 29 -1.95 8.80 -0.95
N LEU A 30 -2.83 7.86 -0.63
CA LEU A 30 -2.56 6.43 -0.73
C LEU A 30 -3.27 5.84 -1.96
N THR A 31 -2.52 5.14 -2.82
CA THR A 31 -3.04 4.51 -4.05
C THR A 31 -2.59 3.07 -4.18
N SER A 32 -3.38 2.24 -4.88
CA SER A 32 -3.14 0.81 -5.09
C SER A 32 -3.62 0.35 -6.49
N GLN A 33 -3.30 -0.87 -6.90
CA GLN A 33 -3.47 -1.33 -8.30
C GLN A 33 -4.75 -2.12 -8.59
N GLY A 34 -5.36 -2.78 -7.61
CA GLY A 34 -6.59 -3.55 -7.86
C GLY A 34 -6.83 -4.70 -6.89
N PRO A 35 -7.67 -5.69 -7.28
CA PRO A 35 -8.13 -6.75 -6.37
C PRO A 35 -7.00 -7.53 -5.71
N GLY A 36 -5.96 -7.89 -6.46
CA GLY A 36 -4.81 -8.61 -5.95
C GLY A 36 -3.97 -7.83 -4.93
N THR A 37 -4.16 -6.51 -4.82
CA THR A 37 -3.44 -5.60 -3.91
C THR A 37 -4.33 -5.03 -2.79
N SER A 38 -5.61 -5.43 -2.73
CA SER A 38 -6.57 -4.84 -1.79
C SER A 38 -6.21 -5.09 -0.33
N GLN A 39 -5.69 -6.28 -0.01
CA GLN A 39 -5.29 -6.62 1.36
C GLN A 39 -4.11 -5.73 1.83
N GLU A 40 -3.08 -5.58 1.00
CA GLU A 40 -1.95 -4.65 1.25
C GLU A 40 -2.41 -3.21 1.43
N PHE A 41 -3.31 -2.76 0.56
CA PHE A 41 -3.84 -1.40 0.60
C PHE A 41 -4.62 -1.13 1.88
N ALA A 42 -5.47 -2.05 2.32
CA ALA A 42 -6.22 -1.92 3.56
C ALA A 42 -5.31 -1.86 4.79
N LEU A 43 -4.28 -2.71 4.86
CA LEU A 43 -3.30 -2.65 5.95
C LEU A 43 -2.50 -1.35 5.93
N ALA A 44 -2.13 -0.84 4.75
CA ALA A 44 -1.49 0.46 4.62
C ALA A 44 -2.38 1.61 5.11
N ILE A 45 -3.70 1.56 4.89
CA ILE A 45 -4.65 2.53 5.47
C ILE A 45 -4.60 2.47 7.00
N ILE A 46 -4.66 1.27 7.59
CA ILE A 46 -4.61 1.09 9.05
C ILE A 46 -3.30 1.64 9.62
N ILE A 47 -2.17 1.44 8.94
CA ILE A 47 -0.89 2.01 9.35
C ILE A 47 -0.94 3.54 9.39
N GLN A 48 -1.51 4.19 8.38
CA GLN A 48 -1.59 5.65 8.33
C GLN A 48 -2.55 6.21 9.40
N LEU A 49 -3.64 5.51 9.72
CA LEU A 49 -4.68 6.01 10.63
C LEU A 49 -4.52 5.58 12.09
N ALA A 50 -3.95 4.40 12.34
CA ALA A 50 -3.91 3.75 13.65
C ALA A 50 -2.54 3.13 14.00
N GLY A 51 -1.55 3.27 13.11
CA GLY A 51 -0.19 2.80 13.33
C GLY A 51 0.02 1.31 13.06
N LYS A 52 1.29 0.91 13.08
CA LYS A 52 1.73 -0.45 12.70
C LYS A 52 1.25 -1.53 13.66
N ALA A 53 1.16 -1.22 14.96
CA ALA A 53 0.71 -2.20 15.95
C ALA A 53 -0.73 -2.68 15.67
N LYS A 54 -1.64 -1.76 15.35
CA LYS A 54 -3.01 -2.10 14.99
C LYS A 54 -3.08 -2.84 13.66
N ALA A 55 -2.26 -2.45 12.68
CA ALA A 55 -2.19 -3.19 11.41
C ALA A 55 -1.68 -4.64 11.61
N ALA A 56 -0.77 -4.87 12.56
CA ALA A 56 -0.26 -6.21 12.88
C ALA A 56 -1.33 -7.09 13.50
N GLU A 57 -2.05 -6.55 14.49
CA GLU A 57 -3.20 -7.20 15.12
C GLU A 57 -4.26 -7.59 14.07
N VAL A 58 -4.58 -6.71 13.13
CA VAL A 58 -5.55 -6.99 12.07
C VAL A 58 -5.04 -8.03 11.08
N ALA A 59 -3.73 -8.02 10.76
CA ALA A 59 -3.13 -8.94 9.79
C ALA A 59 -2.96 -10.36 10.31
N GLU A 60 -2.77 -10.54 11.63
CA GLU A 60 -2.48 -11.83 12.28
C GLU A 60 -3.43 -12.97 11.86
N PRO A 61 -4.77 -12.80 11.88
CA PRO A 61 -5.70 -13.87 11.48
C PRO A 61 -5.91 -14.01 9.96
N MET A 62 -5.32 -13.16 9.12
CA MET A 62 -5.70 -13.03 7.70
C MET A 62 -4.98 -13.98 6.74
N VAL A 63 -4.06 -14.83 7.23
CA VAL A 63 -3.19 -15.70 6.39
C VAL A 63 -2.57 -14.91 5.23
N VAL A 64 -1.87 -13.83 5.59
CA VAL A 64 -1.30 -12.88 4.61
C VAL A 64 -0.24 -13.54 3.73
N TRP A 65 -0.09 -13.03 2.52
CA TRP A 65 0.95 -13.51 1.61
C TRP A 65 2.35 -13.29 2.22
N PRO A 66 3.30 -14.25 2.16
CA PRO A 66 4.60 -14.10 2.85
C PRO A 66 5.42 -12.89 2.39
N ASN A 67 5.27 -12.46 1.13
CA ASN A 67 5.99 -11.30 0.60
C ASN A 67 5.35 -9.96 0.98
N MET A 68 4.24 -9.98 1.71
CA MET A 68 3.54 -8.80 2.23
C MET A 68 4.20 -8.22 3.50
N HIS A 69 5.31 -8.81 3.96
CA HIS A 69 6.05 -8.38 5.16
C HIS A 69 6.69 -6.99 5.06
N SER A 70 6.76 -6.38 3.87
CA SER A 70 7.34 -5.04 3.69
C SER A 70 6.51 -3.93 4.34
N VAL A 71 5.19 -4.10 4.46
CA VAL A 71 4.31 -3.10 5.10
C VAL A 71 4.49 -3.09 6.63
N MET A 72 5.09 -4.15 7.20
CA MET A 72 5.16 -4.37 8.65
C MET A 72 6.53 -4.05 9.26
N LYS A 73 7.59 -3.92 8.45
CA LYS A 73 8.99 -3.82 8.95
C LYS A 73 9.73 -2.51 8.68
N GLU A 74 9.23 -1.57 7.89
CA GLU A 74 9.99 -0.32 7.66
C GLU A 74 9.78 0.72 8.77
N GLU A 75 10.40 0.52 9.93
CA GLU A 75 11.08 1.64 10.60
C GLU A 75 12.36 1.92 9.81
N GLN A 76 12.28 2.85 8.86
CA GLN A 76 13.48 3.43 8.26
C GLN A 76 13.77 4.73 9.04
N LYS A 77 14.90 4.67 9.75
CA LYS A 77 15.63 5.76 10.40
C LYS A 77 15.91 6.92 9.44
#